data_AF-A0AB38S5B9-F1
#
_entry.id   AF-A0AB38S5B9-F1
#
_cell.length_a   1.000
_cell.length_b   1.000
_cell.length_c   1.000
_cell.angle_alpha   90.00
_cell.angle_beta   90.00
_cell.angle_gamma   90.00
#
_symmetry.space_group_name_H-M   'P 1'
#
loop_
_entity.id
_entity.type
_entity.pdbx_description
1 polymer ?
#
loop_
_entity_poly.entity_id
_entity_poly.type
_entity_poly.pdbx_seq_one_letter_code
_entity_poly.pdbx_strand_id
1 'polypeptide(L)'
;MAILVQFVVGLIFGLGLIVSGMSNPAKVLNFLDIGGISAGTWDASLAFVMAGAIAVTFIGFNRVLRRARPFFAERFYLPTRRDIDPRIIAGPAIFGIGWGLAGFCPGPALTALGFGSVSAVIFVAAMSAGMVLARFIARLPSLTRFVTPADPLET
;
A
#
# COMPACT_ATOMS: atom_id res chain seq x y z
N MET A 1 21.04 -8.13 13.77
CA MET A 1 21.11 -8.46 12.32
C MET A 1 19.86 -8.05 11.53
N ALA A 2 18.64 -8.27 12.06
CA ALA A 2 17.41 -7.93 11.35
C ALA A 2 17.31 -6.45 10.89
N ILE A 3 17.73 -5.48 11.71
CA ILE A 3 17.69 -4.04 11.37
C ILE A 3 18.55 -3.73 10.14
N LEU A 4 19.76 -4.29 10.06
CA LEU A 4 20.65 -4.09 8.91
C LEU A 4 20.01 -4.63 7.62
N VAL A 5 19.42 -5.83 7.69
CA VAL A 5 18.72 -6.43 6.56
C VAL A 5 17.50 -5.61 6.15
N GLN A 6 16.69 -5.14 7.10
CA GLN A 6 15.55 -4.26 6.84
C GLN A 6 15.97 -2.95 6.18
N PHE A 7 17.07 -2.35 6.64
CA PHE A 7 17.63 -1.14 6.04
C PHE A 7 18.08 -1.39 4.59
N VAL A 8 18.83 -2.47 4.34
CA VAL A 8 19.28 -2.83 2.99
C VAL A 8 18.09 -3.09 2.06
N VAL A 9 17.07 -3.82 2.53
CA VAL A 9 15.84 -4.07 1.75
C VAL A 9 15.10 -2.77 1.46
N GLY A 10 14.96 -1.88 2.45
CA GLY A 10 14.34 -0.57 2.28
C GLY A 10 15.11 0.32 1.30
N LEU A 11 16.45 0.29 1.35
CA LEU A 11 17.32 1.01 0.42
C LEU A 11 17.14 0.50 -1.01
N ILE A 12 17.17 -0.82 -1.23
CA ILE A 12 16.94 -1.44 -2.55
C ILE A 12 15.55 -1.08 -3.07
N PHE A 13 14.52 -1.15 -2.22
CA PHE A 13 13.16 -0.78 -2.59
C PHE A 13 13.05 0.69 -3.00
N GLY A 14 13.58 1.61 -2.19
CA GLY A 14 13.59 3.04 -2.49
C GLY A 14 14.36 3.37 -3.77
N LEU A 15 15.54 2.76 -3.97
CA LEU A 15 16.30 2.89 -5.21
C LEU A 15 15.51 2.38 -6.43
N GLY A 16 14.81 1.25 -6.29
CA GLY A 16 13.92 0.75 -7.34
C GLY A 16 12.80 1.73 -7.69
N LEU A 17 12.18 2.38 -6.70
CA LEU A 17 11.15 3.41 -6.92
C LEU A 17 11.71 4.66 -7.65
N ILE A 18 12.95 5.04 -7.35
CA ILE A 18 13.63 6.15 -8.03
C ILE A 18 13.93 5.78 -9.49
N VAL A 19 14.56 4.62 -9.71
CA VAL A 19 14.96 4.17 -11.05
C VAL A 19 13.76 3.93 -11.97
N SER A 20 12.66 3.42 -11.43
CA SER A 20 11.39 3.26 -12.18
C SER A 20 10.67 4.59 -12.47
N GLY A 21 11.00 5.65 -11.73
CA GLY A 21 10.35 6.96 -11.83
C GLY A 21 8.99 7.03 -11.13
N MET A 22 8.65 6.06 -10.29
CA MET A 22 7.38 6.04 -9.52
C MET A 22 7.28 7.18 -8.50
N SER A 23 8.41 7.78 -8.10
CA SER A 23 8.44 8.96 -7.23
C SER A 23 7.87 10.23 -7.87
N ASN A 24 7.68 10.24 -9.20
CA ASN A 24 7.07 11.36 -9.90
C ASN A 24 5.54 11.15 -10.00
N PRO A 25 4.72 12.03 -9.38
CA PRO A 25 3.26 11.89 -9.42
C PRO A 25 2.70 11.99 -10.83
N ALA A 26 3.34 12.73 -11.74
CA ALA A 26 2.90 12.85 -13.13
C ALA A 26 2.90 11.51 -13.86
N LYS A 27 3.89 10.64 -13.60
CA LYS A 27 3.92 9.28 -14.18
C LYS A 27 2.70 8.48 -13.73
N VAL A 28 2.37 8.54 -12.45
CA VAL A 28 1.24 7.81 -11.86
C VAL A 28 -0.08 8.31 -12.45
N LEU A 29 -0.25 9.63 -12.53
CA LEU A 29 -1.46 10.24 -13.08
C LEU A 29 -1.62 9.91 -14.58
N ASN A 30 -0.55 10.01 -15.37
CA ASN A 30 -0.60 9.68 -16.80
C ASN A 30 -0.88 8.21 -17.07
N PHE A 31 -0.51 7.30 -16.15
CA PHE A 31 -0.89 5.89 -16.24
C PHE A 31 -2.36 5.65 -15.86
N LEU A 32 -2.90 6.40 -14.90
CA LEU A 32 -4.30 6.31 -14.49
C LEU A 32 -5.26 7.02 -15.46
N ASP A 33 -4.77 7.95 -16.28
CA ASP A 33 -5.54 8.66 -17.29
C ASP A 33 -5.83 7.81 -18.54
N ILE A 34 -6.73 6.84 -18.38
CA ILE A 34 -7.19 5.96 -19.47
C ILE A 34 -7.90 6.78 -20.58
N GLY A 35 -8.45 7.95 -20.25
CA GLY A 35 -9.06 8.87 -21.23
C GLY A 35 -8.03 9.46 -22.21
N GLY A 36 -6.80 9.67 -21.74
CA GLY A 36 -5.66 10.14 -22.53
C GLY A 36 -5.13 9.15 -23.57
N ILE A 37 -5.62 7.90 -23.61
CA ILE A 37 -5.19 6.89 -24.59
C ILE A 37 -5.52 7.34 -26.02
N SER A 38 -6.69 7.95 -26.24
CA SER A 38 -7.09 8.47 -27.56
C SER A 38 -6.27 9.68 -28.01
N ALA A 39 -5.74 10.45 -27.04
CA ALA A 39 -4.92 11.64 -27.27
C ALA A 39 -3.40 11.35 -27.30
N GLY A 40 -2.98 10.13 -27.01
CA GLY A 40 -1.57 9.73 -26.98
C GLY A 40 -0.78 10.25 -25.77
N THR A 41 -1.45 10.74 -24.72
CA THR A 41 -0.81 11.27 -23.49
C THR A 41 -0.64 10.21 -22.40
N TRP A 42 -1.16 9.00 -22.62
CA TRP A 42 -1.12 7.89 -21.66
C TRP A 42 0.26 7.23 -21.58
N ASP A 43 0.77 7.03 -20.36
CA ASP A 43 2.09 6.43 -20.12
C ASP A 43 1.97 4.97 -19.65
N ALA A 44 2.33 4.02 -20.52
CA ALA A 44 2.30 2.58 -20.24
C ALA A 44 3.47 2.08 -19.36
N SER A 45 4.47 2.91 -19.07
CA SER A 45 5.73 2.48 -18.45
C SER A 45 5.51 1.85 -17.06
N LEU A 46 4.51 2.33 -16.32
CA LEU A 46 4.15 1.79 -15.01
C LEU A 46 3.57 0.37 -15.07
N ALA A 47 2.94 -0.02 -16.18
CA ALA A 47 2.45 -1.39 -16.35
C ALA A 47 3.60 -2.41 -16.30
N PHE A 48 4.75 -2.10 -16.91
CA PHE A 48 5.93 -2.97 -16.90
C PHE A 48 6.53 -3.09 -15.51
N VAL A 49 6.58 -1.99 -14.75
CA VAL A 49 7.06 -1.99 -13.36
C VAL A 49 6.15 -2.86 -12.48
N MET A 50 4.84 -2.67 -12.61
CA MET A 50 3.84 -3.45 -11.89
C MET A 50 3.91 -4.94 -12.24
N ALA A 51 3.99 -5.28 -13.54
CA ALA A 51 4.10 -6.66 -14.00
C ALA A 51 5.36 -7.34 -13.46
N GLY A 52 6.51 -6.66 -13.49
CA GLY A 52 7.75 -7.16 -12.90
C GLY A 52 7.63 -7.40 -11.39
N ALA A 53 7.07 -6.43 -10.67
CA ALA A 53 6.84 -6.55 -9.22
C ALA A 53 5.91 -7.73 -8.88
N ILE A 54 4.82 -7.90 -9.63
CA ILE A 54 3.88 -9.02 -9.47
C ILE A 54 4.58 -10.35 -9.75
N ALA A 55 5.32 -10.47 -10.84
CA ALA A 55 6.00 -11.71 -11.21
C ALA A 55 7.03 -12.14 -10.15
N VAL A 56 7.87 -11.20 -9.69
CA VAL A 56 8.86 -11.44 -8.63
C VAL A 56 8.17 -11.82 -7.32
N THR A 57 7.11 -11.10 -6.94
CA THR A 57 6.36 -11.37 -5.70
C THR A 57 5.67 -12.72 -5.76
N PHE A 58 5.05 -13.09 -6.89
CA PHE A 58 4.40 -14.37 -7.08
C PHE A 58 5.37 -15.54 -6.90
N ILE A 59 6.53 -15.49 -7.56
CA ILE A 59 7.58 -16.50 -7.44
C ILE A 59 8.14 -16.52 -6.00
N GLY A 60 8.40 -15.34 -5.44
CA GLY A 60 8.94 -15.16 -4.10
C GLY A 60 8.03 -15.72 -3.01
N PHE A 61 6.75 -15.37 -3.01
CA PHE A 61 5.78 -15.82 -2.03
C PHE A 61 5.51 -17.32 -2.15
N ASN A 62 5.38 -17.86 -3.38
CA ASN A 62 5.23 -19.31 -3.56
C ASN A 62 6.44 -20.10 -3.00
N ARG A 63 7.64 -19.53 -3.04
CA ARG A 63 8.85 -20.16 -2.46
C ARG A 63 8.97 -19.94 -0.95
N VAL A 64 8.67 -18.75 -0.46
CA VAL A 64 8.83 -18.36 0.95
C VAL A 64 7.76 -19.01 1.83
N LEU A 65 6.51 -19.04 1.37
CA LEU A 65 5.39 -19.63 2.12
C LEU A 65 5.44 -21.15 2.19
N ARG A 66 6.28 -21.81 1.38
CA ARG A 66 6.58 -23.25 1.50
C ARG A 66 7.54 -23.58 2.65
N ARG A 67 8.17 -22.58 3.26
CA ARG A 67 9.12 -22.78 4.37
C ARG A 67 8.36 -22.85 5.69
N ALA A 68 8.86 -23.64 6.63
CA ALA A 68 8.26 -23.78 7.95
C ALA A 68 8.27 -22.48 8.78
N ARG A 69 9.31 -21.64 8.61
CA ARG A 69 9.45 -20.37 9.35
C ARG A 69 10.21 -19.31 8.56
N PRO A 70 9.96 -18.02 8.82
CA PRO A 70 10.80 -16.93 8.30
C PRO A 70 12.18 -16.93 8.97
N PHE A 71 13.18 -16.31 8.32
CA PHE A 71 14.55 -16.26 8.84
C PHE A 71 14.77 -15.29 9.99
N PHE A 72 14.03 -14.17 10.00
CA PHE A 72 14.23 -13.06 10.95
C PHE A 72 12.97 -12.78 11.78
N ALA A 73 12.04 -13.73 11.85
CA ALA A 73 10.84 -13.65 12.68
C ALA A 73 10.48 -15.06 13.19
N GLU A 74 9.62 -15.13 14.19
CA GLU A 74 9.21 -16.40 14.80
C GLU A 74 8.22 -17.18 13.93
N ARG A 75 7.33 -16.47 13.23
CA ARG A 75 6.29 -17.04 12.38
C ARG A 75 5.85 -16.07 11.28
N PHE A 76 5.15 -16.60 10.28
CA PHE A 76 4.45 -15.76 9.30
C PHE A 76 3.17 -15.18 9.93
N TYR A 77 2.94 -13.88 9.75
CA TYR A 77 1.70 -13.22 10.16
C TYR A 77 0.76 -13.09 8.96
N LEU A 78 0.00 -14.14 8.69
CA LEU A 78 -0.98 -14.17 7.61
C LEU A 78 -2.39 -13.87 8.16
N PRO A 79 -3.20 -13.03 7.49
CA PRO A 79 -4.60 -12.86 7.85
C PRO A 79 -5.36 -14.19 7.77
N THR A 80 -6.06 -14.56 8.84
CA THR A 80 -6.89 -15.79 8.90
C THR A 80 -8.37 -15.53 8.60
N ARG A 81 -8.79 -14.27 8.68
CA ARG A 81 -10.15 -13.83 8.37
C ARG A 81 -10.42 -13.88 6.86
N ARG A 82 -11.60 -14.36 6.51
CA ARG A 82 -12.10 -14.49 5.12
C ARG A 82 -13.45 -13.81 4.92
N ASP A 83 -14.00 -13.23 5.98
CA ASP A 83 -15.19 -12.40 5.96
C ASP A 83 -14.91 -11.10 5.21
N ILE A 84 -15.83 -10.75 4.31
CA ILE A 84 -15.83 -9.46 3.63
C ILE A 84 -16.79 -8.57 4.39
N ASP A 85 -16.25 -7.64 5.17
CA ASP A 85 -17.03 -6.65 5.88
C ASP A 85 -17.02 -5.29 5.14
N PRO A 86 -17.97 -4.39 5.42
CA PRO A 86 -17.99 -3.06 4.82
C PRO A 86 -16.71 -2.26 5.08
N ARG A 87 -15.93 -2.56 6.13
CA ARG A 87 -14.67 -1.89 6.44
C ARG A 87 -13.56 -2.26 5.46
N ILE A 88 -13.45 -3.52 5.07
CA ILE A 88 -12.49 -4.04 4.07
C ILE A 88 -12.83 -3.54 2.67
N ILE A 89 -14.08 -3.14 2.40
CA ILE A 89 -14.46 -2.50 1.14
C ILE A 89 -14.25 -0.98 1.19
N ALA A 90 -14.86 -0.30 2.17
CA ALA A 90 -14.89 1.16 2.23
C ALA A 90 -13.50 1.77 2.50
N GLY A 91 -12.70 1.15 3.36
CA GLY A 91 -11.36 1.66 3.69
C GLY A 91 -10.43 1.72 2.47
N PRO A 92 -10.20 0.60 1.77
CA PRO A 92 -9.41 0.56 0.54
C PRO A 92 -9.99 1.42 -0.59
N ALA A 93 -11.32 1.53 -0.71
CA ALA A 93 -11.94 2.41 -1.70
C ALA A 93 -11.59 3.88 -1.45
N ILE A 94 -11.77 4.38 -0.23
CA ILE A 94 -11.43 5.77 0.16
C ILE A 94 -9.93 6.01 -0.03
N PHE A 95 -9.10 5.06 0.41
CA PHE A 95 -7.65 5.14 0.25
C PHE A 95 -7.22 5.18 -1.23
N GLY A 96 -7.82 4.34 -2.07
CA GLY A 96 -7.56 4.28 -3.51
C GLY A 96 -7.97 5.56 -4.24
N ILE A 97 -9.12 6.13 -3.89
CA ILE A 97 -9.56 7.43 -4.43
C ILE A 97 -8.54 8.53 -4.07
N GLY A 98 -8.12 8.59 -2.81
CA GLY A 98 -7.12 9.57 -2.36
C GLY A 98 -5.78 9.43 -3.09
N TRP A 99 -5.30 8.20 -3.28
CA TRP A 99 -4.09 7.93 -4.07
C TRP A 99 -4.26 8.36 -5.54
N GLY A 100 -5.37 7.98 -6.18
CA GLY A 100 -5.63 8.31 -7.58
C GLY A 100 -5.71 9.81 -7.84
N LEU A 101 -6.29 10.57 -6.91
CA LEU A 101 -6.36 12.04 -7.00
C LEU A 101 -4.99 12.71 -6.74
N ALA A 102 -4.21 12.20 -5.79
CA ALA A 102 -2.93 12.80 -5.42
C ALA A 102 -1.76 12.38 -6.33
N GLY A 103 -1.88 11.27 -7.06
CA GLY A 103 -0.78 10.68 -7.82
C GLY A 103 0.33 10.08 -6.94
N PHE A 104 0.12 9.98 -5.62
CA PHE A 104 1.11 9.52 -4.64
C PHE A 104 0.69 8.24 -3.93
N CYS A 105 1.47 7.17 -4.09
CA CYS A 105 1.36 5.97 -3.27
C CYS A 105 2.24 6.14 -2.01
N PRO A 106 1.92 5.55 -0.85
CA PRO A 106 2.70 5.67 0.39
C PRO A 106 4.20 5.38 0.21
N GLY A 107 4.58 4.37 -0.58
CA GLY A 107 5.98 4.06 -0.86
C GLY A 107 6.69 5.19 -1.60
N PRO A 108 6.26 5.53 -2.83
CA PRO A 108 6.81 6.65 -3.58
C PRO A 108 6.74 8.00 -2.86
N ALA A 109 5.71 8.25 -2.05
CA ALA A 109 5.58 9.46 -1.26
C ALA A 109 6.71 9.59 -0.22
N LEU A 110 7.04 8.50 0.48
CA LEU A 110 8.18 8.49 1.41
C LEU A 110 9.52 8.68 0.69
N THR A 111 9.67 8.10 -0.50
CA THR A 111 10.86 8.33 -1.32
C THR A 111 10.95 9.78 -1.80
N ALA A 112 9.86 10.35 -2.31
CA ALA A 112 9.79 11.74 -2.78
C ALA A 112 9.95 12.76 -1.64
N LEU A 113 9.54 12.41 -0.42
CA LEU A 113 9.80 13.20 0.78
C LEU A 113 11.31 13.38 1.02
N GLY A 114 12.10 12.34 0.79
CA GLY A 114 13.57 12.38 0.90
C GLY A 114 14.23 13.34 -0.12
N PHE A 115 13.55 13.63 -1.23
CA PHE A 115 14.00 14.62 -2.23
C PHE A 115 13.50 16.04 -1.95
N GLY A 116 12.76 16.27 -0.85
CA GLY A 116 12.26 17.60 -0.48
C GLY A 116 11.04 18.05 -1.29
N SER A 117 10.28 17.14 -1.89
CA SER A 117 9.05 17.51 -2.60
C SER A 117 7.99 18.03 -1.64
N VAL A 118 7.57 19.29 -1.81
CA VAL A 118 6.51 19.92 -1.00
C VAL A 118 5.20 19.15 -1.11
N SER A 119 4.84 18.67 -2.31
CA SER A 119 3.64 17.86 -2.51
C SER A 119 3.70 16.54 -1.74
N ALA A 120 4.90 15.92 -1.67
CA ALA A 120 5.09 14.70 -0.88
C ALA A 120 5.00 14.97 0.63
N VAL A 121 5.52 16.10 1.11
CA VAL A 121 5.37 16.53 2.52
C VAL A 121 3.89 16.66 2.87
N ILE A 122 3.12 17.38 2.06
CA ILE A 122 1.69 17.60 2.27
C ILE A 122 0.95 16.25 2.28
N PHE A 123 1.22 15.39 1.30
CA PHE A 123 0.60 14.07 1.22
C PHE A 123 0.92 13.20 2.45
N VAL A 124 2.19 13.11 2.84
CA VAL A 124 2.62 12.30 3.99
C VAL A 124 2.03 12.84 5.30
N ALA A 125 1.96 14.16 5.46
CA ALA A 125 1.33 14.78 6.62
C ALA A 125 -0.18 14.47 6.68
N ALA A 126 -0.90 14.64 5.56
CA ALA A 126 -2.33 14.34 5.46
C ALA A 126 -2.62 12.85 5.69
N MET A 127 -1.83 11.96 5.08
CA MET A 127 -1.92 10.51 5.27
C MET A 127 -1.69 10.12 6.74
N SER A 128 -0.67 10.71 7.37
CA SER A 128 -0.36 10.47 8.79
C SER A 128 -1.50 10.94 9.70
N ALA A 129 -2.03 12.15 9.47
CA ALA A 129 -3.18 12.67 10.19
C ALA A 129 -4.41 11.78 10.02
N GLY A 130 -4.70 11.32 8.80
CA GLY A 130 -5.79 10.39 8.51
C GLY A 130 -5.64 9.04 9.23
N MET A 131 -4.44 8.46 9.24
CA MET A 131 -4.15 7.22 9.97
C MET A 131 -4.32 7.38 11.48
N VAL A 132 -3.86 8.50 12.03
CA VAL A 132 -3.99 8.81 13.46
C VAL A 132 -5.47 8.99 13.81
N LEU A 133 -6.22 9.76 13.02
CA LEU A 133 -7.65 9.97 13.22
C LEU A 133 -8.44 8.65 13.10
N ALA A 134 -8.17 7.84 12.09
CA ALA A 134 -8.80 6.53 11.93
C ALA A 134 -8.54 5.61 13.13
N ARG A 135 -7.31 5.63 13.68
CA ARG A 135 -6.96 4.90 14.91
C ARG A 135 -7.71 5.43 16.13
N PHE A 136 -7.86 6.76 16.26
CA PHE A 136 -8.65 7.35 17.35
C PHE A 136 -10.12 6.95 17.25
N ILE A 137 -10.72 7.05 16.07
CA ILE A 137 -12.11 6.66 15.83
C ILE A 137 -12.31 5.17 16.11
N ALA A 138 -11.38 4.32 15.70
CA ALA A 138 -11.45 2.88 15.97
C ALA A 138 -11.31 2.52 17.46
N ARG A 139 -10.73 3.41 18.28
CA ARG A 139 -10.58 3.23 19.74
C ARG A 139 -11.73 3.80 20.54
N LEU A 140 -12.58 4.65 19.95
CA LEU A 140 -13.80 5.08 20.61
C LEU A 140 -14.67 3.84 20.90
N PRO A 141 -15.31 3.74 22.08
CA PRO A 141 -16.29 2.69 22.36
C PRO A 141 -17.35 2.77 21.27
N SER A 142 -17.28 1.87 20.30
CA SER A 142 -18.12 1.98 19.13
C SER A 142 -19.55 1.68 19.53
N LEU A 143 -20.45 2.66 19.35
CA LEU A 143 -21.90 2.45 19.20
C LEU A 143 -22.25 1.53 18.00
N THR A 144 -21.25 0.95 17.34
CA THR A 144 -21.37 -0.02 16.25
C THR A 144 -21.64 -1.42 16.82
N ARG A 145 -22.81 -1.55 17.46
CA ARG A 145 -23.54 -2.81 17.63
C ARG A 145 -24.28 -3.20 16.33
N PHE A 146 -23.97 -2.56 15.21
CA PHE A 146 -24.61 -2.84 13.92
C PHE A 146 -23.86 -3.96 13.20
N VAL A 147 -24.38 -5.16 13.44
CA VAL A 147 -24.36 -6.35 12.58
C VAL A 147 -23.00 -7.05 12.46
N THR A 148 -22.66 -7.82 13.50
CA THR A 148 -21.99 -9.11 13.33
C THR A 148 -23.08 -10.19 13.46
N PRO A 149 -23.59 -10.81 12.38
CA PRO A 149 -24.32 -12.06 12.48
C PRO A 149 -23.29 -13.19 12.47
N ALA A 150 -22.55 -13.31 13.57
CA ALA A 150 -21.76 -14.50 13.91
C ALA A 150 -21.27 -14.40 15.37
N ASP A 151 -22.19 -14.28 16.31
CA ASP A 151 -22.07 -15.02 17.56
C ASP A 151 -23.10 -16.15 17.49
N PRO A 152 -22.72 -17.38 17.09
CA PRO A 152 -23.39 -18.55 17.63
C PRO A 152 -23.02 -18.63 19.11
N LEU A 153 -24.03 -18.33 19.91
CA LEU A 153 -24.25 -18.68 21.32
C LEU A 153 -23.27 -19.72 21.91
N GLU A 154 -22.69 -19.34 23.04
CA GLU A 154 -22.32 -20.16 24.22
C GLU A 154 -21.93 -21.64 23.99
N THR A 155 -20.69 -21.99 24.32
CA THR A 155 -20.33 -22.71 25.57
C THR A 155 -18.86 -22.47 25.93
#